data_AF-A0AAI9SD42-F1
#
_entry.id   AF-A0AAI9SD42-F1
#
_cell.length_a   1.000
_cell.length_b   1.000
_cell.length_c   1.000
_cell.angle_alpha   90.00
_cell.angle_beta   90.00
_cell.angle_gamma   90.00
#
_symmetry.space_group_name_H-M   'P 1'
#
loop_
_entity.id
_entity.type
_entity.pdbx_description
1 polymer ?
#
loop_
_entity_poly.entity_id
_entity_poly.type
_entity_poly.pdbx_seq_one_letter_code
_entity_poly.pdbx_strand_id
1 'polypeptide(L)'
;MVRFFIFILFFGLCFAQYQIWAGKASWDHIEELRESLRQQKAVNDELRRSNEALAAEYASLVSNQDAIEEHARNDLNMIRPNEVLFRIETAEEAQKKTNAIESMPNVDAPDIKAGSKPTFEPKKSDLYHAPKNLRAPKARDRRE
;
A
#
# COMPACT_ATOMS: atom_id res chain seq x y z
N MET A 1 43.91 -53.68 34.47
CA MET A 1 42.80 -52.79 34.90
C MET A 1 43.03 -51.33 34.50
N VAL A 2 44.15 -50.69 34.85
CA VAL A 2 44.45 -49.27 34.51
C VAL A 2 44.40 -48.96 33.00
N ARG A 3 44.92 -49.86 32.16
CA ARG A 3 44.90 -49.70 30.68
C ARG A 3 43.48 -49.53 30.12
N PHE A 4 42.49 -50.22 30.70
CA PHE A 4 41.09 -50.15 30.25
C PHE A 4 40.45 -48.79 30.60
N PHE A 5 40.75 -48.27 31.78
CA PHE A 5 40.34 -46.92 32.20
C PHE A 5 40.92 -45.83 31.30
N ILE A 6 42.18 -45.97 30.87
CA ILE A 6 42.81 -45.04 29.94
C ILE A 6 42.09 -45.03 28.59
N PHE A 7 41.71 -46.19 28.06
CA PHE A 7 40.95 -46.26 26.80
C PHE A 7 39.56 -45.63 26.92
N ILE A 8 38.84 -45.87 28.02
CA ILE A 8 37.54 -45.24 28.27
C ILE A 8 37.67 -43.71 28.36
N LEU A 9 38.68 -43.22 29.08
CA LEU A 9 38.92 -41.79 29.23
C LEU A 9 39.29 -41.15 27.88
N PHE A 10 40.13 -41.83 27.11
CA PHE A 10 40.52 -41.39 25.77
C PHE A 10 39.31 -41.33 24.84
N PHE A 11 38.44 -42.34 24.85
CA PHE A 11 37.23 -42.36 24.03
C PHE A 11 36.25 -41.26 24.42
N GLY A 12 36.06 -41.02 25.72
CA GLY A 12 35.26 -39.90 26.21
C GLY A 12 35.81 -38.54 25.78
N LEU A 13 37.14 -38.39 25.81
CA LEU A 13 37.80 -37.18 25.35
C LEU A 13 37.61 -36.98 23.84
N CYS A 14 37.83 -38.02 23.02
CA CYS A 14 37.60 -37.96 21.58
C CYS A 14 36.14 -37.63 21.23
N PHE A 15 35.18 -38.21 21.95
CA PHE A 15 33.76 -37.92 21.75
C PHE A 15 33.41 -36.46 22.07
N ALA A 16 33.97 -35.92 23.16
CA ALA A 16 33.79 -34.50 23.51
C ALA A 16 34.42 -33.58 22.44
N GLN A 17 35.62 -33.91 21.95
CA GLN A 17 36.26 -33.15 20.87
C GLN A 17 35.44 -33.19 19.57
N TYR A 18 34.88 -34.35 19.22
CA TYR A 18 34.02 -34.52 18.06
C TYR A 18 32.73 -33.68 18.18
N GLN A 19 32.09 -33.66 19.35
CA GLN A 19 30.92 -32.81 19.62
C GLN A 19 31.21 -31.31 19.47
N ILE A 20 32.43 -30.87 19.81
CA ILE A 20 32.83 -29.47 19.65
C ILE A 20 33.00 -29.12 18.17
N TRP A 21 33.54 -30.04 17.36
CA TRP A 21 33.74 -29.84 15.92
C TRP A 21 32.45 -30.00 15.11
N ALA A 22 31.56 -30.92 15.52
CA ALA A 22 30.27 -31.16 14.89
C ALA A 22 29.12 -30.31 15.49
N GLY A 23 29.41 -29.49 16.50
CA GLY A 23 28.43 -28.67 17.19
C GLY A 23 27.94 -27.49 16.36
N LYS A 24 27.25 -26.55 17.01
CA LYS A 24 26.59 -25.37 16.41
C LYS A 24 27.51 -24.41 15.63
N ALA A 25 28.82 -24.67 15.63
CA ALA A 25 29.86 -23.99 14.87
C ALA A 25 30.44 -24.87 13.74
N SER A 26 29.70 -25.89 13.30
CA SER A 26 30.06 -26.67 12.11
C SER A 26 30.27 -25.70 10.93
N TRP A 27 31.42 -25.82 10.27
CA TRP A 27 31.86 -24.90 9.22
C TRP A 27 30.83 -24.78 8.09
N ASP A 28 30.10 -25.85 7.82
CA ASP A 28 29.06 -25.90 6.80
C ASP A 28 27.86 -25.00 7.15
N HIS A 29 27.47 -24.93 8.42
CA HIS A 29 26.34 -24.10 8.86
C HIS A 29 26.68 -22.61 8.82
N ILE A 30 27.95 -22.27 9.02
CA ILE A 30 28.42 -20.89 8.96
C ILE A 30 28.33 -20.37 7.52
N GLU A 31 28.67 -21.18 6.52
CA GLU A 31 28.60 -20.75 5.12
C GLU A 31 27.16 -20.59 4.65
N GLU A 32 26.26 -21.52 4.98
CA GLU A 32 24.82 -21.42 4.67
C GLU A 32 24.19 -20.17 5.32
N LEU A 33 24.53 -19.90 6.58
CA LEU A 33 24.03 -18.72 7.28
C LEU A 33 24.62 -17.43 6.68
N ARG A 34 25.87 -17.47 6.21
CA ARG A 34 26.52 -16.34 5.54
C ARG A 34 25.92 -16.07 4.16
N GLU A 35 25.56 -17.11 3.42
CA GLU A 35 24.83 -16.97 2.16
C GLU A 35 23.43 -16.38 2.38
N SER A 36 22.69 -16.90 3.37
CA SER A 36 21.38 -16.38 3.76
C SER A 36 21.45 -14.90 4.14
N LEU A 37 22.45 -14.52 4.93
CA LEU A 37 22.70 -13.12 5.32
C LEU A 37 23.06 -12.24 4.11
N ARG A 38 23.83 -12.77 3.15
CA ARG A 38 24.19 -12.07 1.91
C ARG A 38 22.96 -11.82 1.05
N GLN A 39 22.09 -12.81 0.89
CA GLN A 39 20.84 -12.69 0.15
C GLN A 39 19.90 -11.67 0.80
N GLN A 40 19.70 -11.76 2.12
CA GLN A 40 18.85 -10.81 2.85
C GLN A 40 19.39 -9.38 2.76
N LYS A 41 20.72 -9.20 2.82
CA LYS A 41 21.33 -7.88 2.68
C LYS A 41 21.15 -7.30 1.29
N ALA A 42 21.29 -8.11 0.24
CA ALA A 42 21.05 -7.68 -1.14
C ALA A 42 19.59 -7.21 -1.34
N VAL A 43 18.62 -7.96 -0.81
CA VAL A 43 17.20 -7.58 -0.85
C VAL A 43 16.95 -6.30 -0.06
N ASN A 44 17.56 -6.16 1.12
CA ASN A 44 17.41 -4.96 1.94
C ASN A 44 17.98 -3.72 1.25
N ASP A 45 19.15 -3.86 0.60
CA ASP A 45 19.78 -2.78 -0.15
C ASP A 45 18.92 -2.34 -1.35
N GLU A 46 18.28 -3.29 -2.05
CA GLU A 46 17.34 -2.97 -3.13
C GLU A 46 16.07 -2.26 -2.63
N LEU A 47 15.46 -2.78 -1.55
CA LEU A 47 14.31 -2.14 -0.91
C LEU A 47 14.65 -0.73 -0.43
N ARG A 48 15.85 -0.54 0.11
CA ARG A 48 16.32 0.77 0.58
C ARG A 48 16.48 1.77 -0.56
N ARG A 49 17.08 1.37 -1.69
CA ARG A 49 17.16 2.22 -2.89
C ARG A 49 15.79 2.64 -3.40
N SER A 50 14.86 1.69 -3.47
CA SER A 50 13.48 1.97 -3.88
C SER A 50 12.78 2.91 -2.90
N ASN A 51 12.99 2.74 -1.61
CA ASN A 51 12.43 3.63 -0.59
C ASN A 51 13.01 5.05 -0.71
N GLU A 52 14.33 5.18 -0.92
CA GLU A 52 15.00 6.46 -1.13
C GLU A 52 14.49 7.16 -2.41
N ALA A 53 14.27 6.41 -3.50
CA ALA A 53 13.68 6.94 -4.73
C ALA A 53 12.23 7.43 -4.52
N LEU A 54 11.39 6.60 -3.88
CA LEU A 54 10.01 6.97 -3.54
C LEU A 54 9.93 8.16 -2.58
N ALA A 55 10.86 8.27 -1.64
CA ALA A 55 10.94 9.40 -0.73
C ALA A 55 11.33 10.69 -1.48
N ALA A 56 12.23 10.61 -2.46
CA ALA A 56 12.59 11.73 -3.31
C ALA A 56 11.43 12.15 -4.23
N GLU A 57 10.72 11.18 -4.82
CA GLU A 57 9.49 11.42 -5.58
C GLU A 57 8.46 12.10 -4.69
N TYR A 58 8.15 11.53 -3.52
CA TYR A 58 7.23 12.13 -2.56
C TYR A 58 7.63 13.56 -2.18
N ALA A 59 8.91 13.79 -1.86
CA ALA A 59 9.41 15.12 -1.56
C ALA A 59 9.22 16.08 -2.74
N SER A 60 9.41 15.61 -3.98
CA SER A 60 9.18 16.40 -5.20
C SER A 60 7.69 16.71 -5.45
N LEU A 61 6.80 15.76 -5.15
CA LEU A 61 5.35 15.96 -5.23
C LEU A 61 4.86 16.94 -4.15
N VAL A 62 5.39 16.82 -2.92
CA VAL A 62 5.07 17.72 -1.82
C VAL A 62 5.65 19.12 -2.06
N SER A 63 6.83 19.24 -2.68
CA SER A 63 7.39 20.54 -3.03
C SER A 63 6.64 21.22 -4.19
N ASN A 64 6.05 20.44 -5.10
CA ASN A 64 5.13 20.94 -6.13
C ASN A 64 3.71 21.10 -5.57
N GLN A 65 3.55 21.90 -4.51
CA GLN A 65 2.23 22.28 -3.98
C GLN A 65 1.36 22.92 -5.06
N ASP A 66 1.97 23.50 -6.09
CA ASP A 66 1.31 24.05 -7.27
C ASP A 66 0.43 23.03 -8.00
N ALA A 67 0.85 21.75 -8.09
CA ALA A 67 0.04 20.72 -8.76
C ALA A 67 -1.20 20.33 -7.95
N ILE A 68 -1.08 20.31 -6.62
CA ILE A 68 -2.20 20.05 -5.71
C ILE A 68 -3.13 21.26 -5.68
N GLU A 69 -2.58 22.46 -5.71
CA GLU A 69 -3.33 23.72 -5.77
C GLU A 69 -4.07 23.86 -7.11
N GLU A 70 -3.45 23.51 -8.24
CA GLU A 70 -4.10 23.47 -9.55
C GLU A 70 -5.29 22.50 -9.55
N HIS A 71 -5.11 21.28 -9.03
CA HIS A 71 -6.19 20.30 -8.94
C HIS A 71 -7.32 20.76 -7.99
N ALA A 72 -7.00 21.31 -6.83
CA ALA A 72 -7.99 21.84 -5.89
C ALA A 72 -8.78 23.02 -6.48
N ARG A 73 -8.13 23.89 -7.26
CA ARG A 73 -8.75 25.04 -7.94
C ARG A 73 -9.58 24.61 -9.17
N ASN A 74 -9.11 23.64 -9.95
CA ASN A 74 -9.80 23.19 -11.16
C ASN A 74 -11.00 22.30 -10.86
N ASP A 75 -10.84 21.29 -9.98
CA ASP A 75 -11.86 20.25 -9.81
C ASP A 75 -12.81 20.54 -8.64
N LEU A 76 -12.28 21.11 -7.55
CA LEU A 76 -13.05 21.38 -6.33
C LEU A 76 -13.47 22.85 -6.20
N ASN A 77 -13.05 23.72 -7.12
CA ASN A 77 -13.23 25.18 -7.07
C ASN A 77 -12.85 25.77 -5.69
N MET A 78 -11.83 25.20 -5.03
CA MET A 78 -11.37 25.67 -3.72
C MET A 78 -10.61 26.99 -3.89
N ILE A 79 -10.94 27.99 -3.08
CA ILE A 79 -10.30 29.31 -3.05
C ILE A 79 -9.80 29.62 -1.64
N ARG A 80 -8.67 30.34 -1.54
CA ARG A 80 -8.15 30.78 -0.24
C ARG A 80 -8.99 31.94 0.32
N PRO A 81 -9.04 32.13 1.65
CA PRO A 81 -9.69 33.30 2.24
C PRO A 81 -9.00 34.59 1.73
N ASN A 82 -9.81 35.55 1.25
CA ASN A 82 -9.39 36.82 0.64
C ASN A 82 -8.77 36.75 -0.77
N GLU A 83 -9.01 35.69 -1.53
CA GLU A 83 -8.60 35.59 -2.94
C GLU A 83 -9.79 35.74 -3.90
N VAL A 84 -9.56 36.40 -5.05
CA VAL A 84 -10.54 36.49 -6.15
C VAL A 84 -9.98 35.71 -7.34
N LEU A 85 -10.61 34.60 -7.69
CA LEU A 85 -10.22 33.74 -8.80
C LEU A 85 -10.93 34.17 -10.09
N PHE A 86 -10.17 34.55 -11.12
CA PHE A 86 -10.70 34.82 -12.46
C PHE A 86 -10.49 33.58 -13.34
N ARG A 87 -11.58 32.95 -13.78
CA ARG A 87 -11.54 31.87 -14.78
C ARG A 87 -11.89 32.46 -16.15
N ILE A 88 -10.92 32.43 -17.06
CA ILE A 88 -11.13 32.85 -18.44
C ILE A 88 -11.57 31.62 -19.21
N GLU A 89 -12.86 31.53 -19.51
CA GLU A 89 -13.41 30.46 -20.35
C GLU A 89 -13.32 30.88 -21.81
N THR A 90 -12.94 29.95 -22.68
CA THR A 90 -12.98 30.19 -24.13
C THR A 90 -14.42 30.16 -24.63
N ALA A 91 -14.72 30.86 -25.73
CA ALA A 91 -16.08 30.90 -26.29
C ALA A 91 -16.62 29.49 -26.60
N GLU A 92 -15.74 28.57 -27.03
CA GLU A 92 -16.12 27.19 -27.32
C GLU A 92 -16.50 26.39 -26.07
N GLU A 93 -15.80 26.57 -24.96
CA GLU A 93 -16.11 25.91 -23.68
C GLU A 93 -17.42 26.42 -23.08
N ALA A 94 -17.69 27.72 -23.20
CA ALA A 94 -18.97 28.31 -22.82
C ALA A 94 -20.12 27.73 -23.65
N GLN A 95 -19.95 27.63 -24.98
CA GLN A 95 -20.93 26.97 -25.86
C GLN A 95 -21.16 25.51 -25.46
N LYS A 96 -20.10 24.76 -25.15
CA LYS A 96 -20.20 23.35 -24.76
C LYS A 96 -20.94 23.16 -23.45
N LYS A 97 -20.74 24.04 -22.47
CA LYS A 97 -21.51 24.04 -21.22
C LYS A 97 -22.98 24.36 -21.46
N THR A 98 -23.29 25.38 -22.27
CA THR A 98 -24.68 25.72 -22.61
C THR A 98 -25.37 24.56 -23.33
N ASN A 99 -24.72 23.96 -24.32
CA ASN A 99 -25.24 22.78 -25.03
C ASN A 99 -25.42 21.57 -24.09
N ALA A 100 -24.48 21.38 -23.15
CA ALA A 100 -24.60 20.31 -22.14
C ALA A 100 -25.80 20.56 -21.23
N ILE A 101 -26.01 21.79 -20.76
CA ILE A 101 -27.16 22.19 -19.93
C ILE A 101 -28.48 22.05 -20.71
N GLU A 102 -28.51 22.45 -21.98
CA GLU A 102 -29.68 22.27 -22.86
C GLU A 102 -29.98 20.79 -23.16
N SER A 103 -28.95 19.94 -23.20
CA SER A 103 -29.11 18.50 -23.34
C SER A 103 -29.50 17.78 -22.04
N MET A 104 -29.39 18.46 -20.88
CA MET A 104 -29.85 17.89 -19.63
C MET A 104 -31.39 17.88 -19.61
N PRO A 105 -32.01 16.81 -19.10
CA PRO A 105 -33.45 16.76 -18.94
C PRO A 105 -33.91 17.91 -18.03
N ASN A 106 -34.98 18.61 -18.40
CA ASN A 106 -35.57 19.63 -17.54
C ASN A 106 -36.06 18.97 -16.24
N VAL A 107 -35.36 19.24 -15.14
CA VAL A 107 -35.62 18.66 -13.82
C VAL A 107 -36.85 19.29 -13.17
N ASP A 108 -37.17 20.53 -13.53
CA ASP A 108 -38.29 21.31 -12.99
C ASP A 108 -39.63 20.94 -13.65
N ALA A 109 -39.59 20.48 -14.90
CA ALA A 109 -40.74 19.99 -15.65
C ALA A 109 -40.45 18.57 -16.19
N PRO A 110 -40.45 17.55 -15.31
CA PRO A 110 -40.18 16.20 -15.74
C PRO A 110 -41.36 15.68 -16.60
N ASP A 111 -41.07 15.08 -17.75
CA ASP A 111 -42.08 14.45 -18.63
C ASP A 111 -42.58 13.12 -18.03
N ILE A 112 -43.21 13.21 -16.87
CA ILE A 112 -43.69 12.08 -16.08
C ILE A 112 -45.22 12.15 -16.06
N LYS A 113 -45.86 11.19 -16.72
CA LYS A 113 -47.32 11.04 -16.66
C LYS A 113 -47.77 10.80 -15.22
N ALA A 114 -48.77 11.56 -14.77
CA ALA A 114 -49.33 11.42 -13.43
C ALA A 114 -49.72 9.96 -13.14
N GLY A 115 -49.18 9.39 -12.06
CA GLY A 115 -49.40 7.99 -11.66
C GLY A 115 -48.41 6.97 -12.21
N SER A 116 -47.34 7.40 -12.89
CA SER A 116 -46.23 6.51 -13.26
C SER A 116 -45.54 5.92 -12.02
N LYS A 117 -45.06 4.68 -12.13
CA LYS A 117 -44.19 4.07 -11.12
C LYS A 117 -42.92 4.91 -10.95
N PRO A 118 -42.36 5.01 -9.72
CA PRO A 118 -41.11 5.73 -9.53
C PRO A 118 -40.00 5.13 -10.40
N THR A 119 -39.24 5.98 -11.10
CA THR A 119 -38.11 5.57 -11.96
C THR A 119 -37.03 4.84 -11.17
N PHE A 120 -36.92 5.12 -9.87
CA PHE A 120 -35.94 4.52 -8.97
C PHE A 120 -36.65 3.94 -7.74
N GLU A 121 -36.48 2.65 -7.51
CA GLU A 121 -36.85 1.99 -6.25
C GLU A 121 -35.58 1.73 -5.44
N PRO A 122 -35.46 2.29 -4.22
CA PRO A 122 -34.28 2.09 -3.41
C PRO A 122 -34.19 0.62 -2.97
N LYS A 123 -33.22 -0.12 -3.50
CA LYS A 123 -32.94 -1.49 -3.04
C LYS A 123 -32.06 -1.44 -1.79
N LYS A 124 -32.42 -2.23 -0.77
CA LYS A 124 -31.61 -2.36 0.46
C LYS A 124 -30.17 -2.83 0.21
N SER A 125 -29.91 -3.54 -0.88
CA SER A 125 -28.58 -3.98 -1.30
C SER A 125 -27.66 -2.85 -1.73
N ASP A 126 -28.23 -1.72 -2.19
CA ASP A 126 -27.46 -0.66 -2.84
C ASP A 126 -27.03 0.42 -1.83
N LEU A 127 -27.62 0.39 -0.63
CA LEU A 127 -27.32 1.33 0.43
C LEU A 127 -25.92 1.11 1.04
N TYR A 128 -25.31 -0.08 0.89
CA TYR A 128 -23.99 -0.40 1.44
C TYR A 128 -23.27 -1.51 0.65
N HIS A 129 -22.43 -1.14 -0.32
CA HIS A 129 -21.46 -2.04 -0.94
C HIS A 129 -20.07 -1.78 -0.35
N ALA A 130 -19.64 -2.57 0.63
CA ALA A 130 -18.23 -2.58 1.04
C ALA A 130 -17.42 -3.38 0.00
N PRO A 131 -16.48 -2.76 -0.73
CA PRO A 131 -15.71 -3.48 -1.73
C PRO A 131 -14.86 -4.56 -1.04
N LYS A 132 -14.70 -5.70 -1.72
CA LYS A 132 -14.14 -6.93 -1.11
C LYS A 132 -12.74 -6.74 -0.49
N ASN A 133 -11.99 -5.75 -0.97
CA ASN A 133 -10.65 -5.37 -0.52
C ASN A 133 -10.62 -4.45 0.72
N LEU A 134 -11.76 -3.89 1.17
CA LEU A 134 -11.88 -3.09 2.40
C LEU A 134 -12.46 -3.89 3.58
N ARG A 135 -12.58 -5.23 3.46
CA ARG A 135 -12.95 -6.07 4.60
C ARG A 135 -11.88 -5.93 5.68
N ALA A 136 -12.29 -5.56 6.89
CA ALA A 136 -11.40 -5.53 8.04
C ALA A 136 -10.67 -6.88 8.17
N PRO A 137 -9.34 -6.89 8.38
CA PRO A 137 -8.60 -8.12 8.58
C PRO A 137 -9.19 -8.90 9.76
N LYS A 138 -9.23 -10.23 9.65
CA LYS A 138 -9.71 -11.11 10.72
C LYS A 138 -8.90 -10.78 11.99
N ALA A 139 -9.59 -10.42 13.06
CA ALA A 139 -8.96 -10.08 14.33
C ALA A 139 -7.96 -11.18 14.70
N ARG A 140 -6.71 -10.79 14.94
CA ARG A 140 -5.65 -11.72 15.37
C ARG A 140 -6.06 -12.23 16.75
N ASP A 141 -6.42 -13.51 16.84
CA ASP A 141 -6.72 -14.16 18.10
C ASP A 141 -5.44 -14.09 18.95
N ARG A 142 -5.42 -13.22 19.97
CA ARG A 142 -4.26 -13.05 20.84
C ARG A 142 -4.30 -14.15 21.88
N ARG A 143 -3.98 -15.36 21.46
CA ARG A 143 -3.61 -16.48 22.34
C ARG A 143 -2.54 -17.31 21.64
N GLU A 144 -1.29 -16.85 21.73
CA GLU A 144 -0.07 -17.64 21.99
C GLU A 144 0.96 -16.71 22.62
#